data_AF-A0A9P6ACS6-F1
#
_entry.id   AF-A0A9P6ACS6-F1
#
_cell.length_a   1.000
_cell.length_b   1.000
_cell.length_c   1.000
_cell.angle_alpha   90.00
_cell.angle_beta   90.00
_cell.angle_gamma   90.00
#
_symmetry.space_group_name_H-M   'P 1'
#
loop_
_entity.id
_entity.type
_entity.pdbx_description
1 polymer ?
#
loop_
_entity_poly.entity_id
_entity_poly.type
_entity_poly.pdbx_seq_one_letter_code
_entity_poly.pdbx_strand_id
1 'polypeptide(L)'
;MLLFTDESSKDDKTVSWRWGYSRIGSRCYSHEPFVRGKHYTILPLLSIDGYLACEVFEGSVTGKMFEKFLLTHVVCPCHAPVPRPCSVLVLDNCAIHHGPAVRDIIEGEAGMSCLPK
;
A
#
# COMPACT_ATOMS: atom_id res chain seq x y z
N MET A 1 -5.45 11.49 -16.04
CA MET A 1 -4.96 11.68 -14.65
C MET A 1 -4.04 10.53 -14.30
N LEU A 2 -2.89 10.77 -13.64
CA LEU A 2 -2.03 9.69 -13.15
C LEU A 2 -2.43 9.35 -11.72
N LEU A 3 -2.81 8.09 -11.50
CA LEU A 3 -3.07 7.52 -10.20
C LEU A 3 -1.97 6.54 -9.84
N PHE A 4 -1.54 6.57 -8.59
CA PHE A 4 -0.51 5.69 -8.05
C PHE A 4 -1.08 4.99 -6.83
N THR A 5 -0.88 3.68 -6.75
CA THR A 5 -1.12 2.94 -5.52
C THR A 5 0.02 1.97 -5.29
N ASP A 6 0.39 1.81 -4.03
CA ASP A 6 1.51 1.00 -3.57
C ASP A 6 1.18 0.41 -2.20
N GLU A 7 1.94 -0.59 -1.75
CA GLU A 7 1.77 -1.18 -0.43
C GLU A 7 2.81 -0.61 0.55
N SER A 8 2.37 -0.07 1.68
CA SER A 8 3.27 0.29 2.79
C SER A 8 2.95 -0.54 4.02
N SER A 9 3.94 -1.26 4.56
CA SER A 9 3.78 -2.02 5.79
C SER A 9 4.29 -1.26 7.01
N LYS A 10 3.52 -1.35 8.10
CA LYS A 10 3.85 -0.80 9.41
C LYS A 10 3.75 -1.89 10.47
N ASP A 11 4.89 -2.23 11.06
CA ASP A 11 4.95 -3.10 12.23
C ASP A 11 4.94 -2.28 13.53
N ASP A 12 4.21 -2.77 14.54
CA ASP A 12 4.24 -2.27 15.93
C ASP A 12 5.49 -2.72 16.72
N LYS A 13 6.60 -2.94 16.04
CA LYS A 13 7.87 -3.27 16.72
C LYS A 13 8.38 -2.03 17.45
N THR A 14 8.76 -2.20 18.71
CA THR A 14 9.47 -1.17 19.47
C THR A 14 10.75 -0.82 18.73
N VAL A 15 10.91 0.45 18.34
CA VAL A 15 12.12 0.91 17.66
C VAL A 15 13.24 0.99 18.69
N SER A 16 14.07 -0.03 18.75
CA SER A 16 15.30 0.00 19.54
C SER A 16 16.45 0.56 18.70
N TRP A 17 17.32 1.31 19.35
CA TRP A 17 18.53 1.82 18.71
C TRP A 17 19.47 0.65 18.41
N ARG A 18 19.95 0.55 17.17
CA ARG A 18 20.96 -0.47 16.80
C ARG A 18 22.30 -0.26 17.49
N TRP A 19 22.55 0.94 17.99
CA TRP A 19 23.83 1.35 18.55
C TRP A 19 23.63 1.90 19.96
N GLY A 20 24.59 1.60 20.83
CA GLY A 20 24.63 2.11 22.20
C GLY A 20 26.08 2.36 22.62
N TYR A 21 26.26 3.15 23.66
CA TYR A 21 27.58 3.47 24.18
C TYR A 21 27.93 2.57 25.37
N SER A 22 29.14 2.03 25.37
CA SER A 22 29.75 1.34 26.51
C SER A 22 31.13 1.93 26.80
N ARG A 23 31.69 1.58 27.96
CA ARG A 23 33.07 1.96 28.29
C ARG A 23 34.03 1.25 27.35
N ILE A 24 35.20 1.86 27.13
CA ILE A 24 36.26 1.26 26.32
C ILE A 24 36.65 -0.10 26.93
N GLY A 25 36.64 -1.14 26.10
CA GLY A 25 36.94 -2.51 26.52
C GLY A 25 35.74 -3.31 27.07
N SER A 26 34.53 -2.74 27.13
CA SER A 26 33.34 -3.47 27.57
C SER A 26 32.27 -3.59 26.47
N ARG A 27 31.54 -4.71 26.47
CA ARG A 27 30.45 -4.96 25.51
C ARG A 27 29.20 -4.18 25.92
N CYS A 28 28.56 -3.54 24.95
CA CYS A 28 27.25 -2.90 25.12
C CYS A 28 26.15 -3.96 25.06
N TYR A 29 25.28 -4.00 26.07
CA TYR A 29 24.09 -4.85 26.11
C TYR A 29 22.86 -3.96 26.22
N SER A 30 21.82 -4.24 25.43
CA SER A 30 20.49 -3.69 25.66
C SER A 30 19.52 -4.84 25.92
N HIS A 31 18.67 -4.67 26.93
CA HIS A 31 17.57 -5.58 27.23
C HIS A 31 16.30 -4.96 26.68
N GLU A 32 15.85 -5.43 25.52
CA GLU A 32 14.64 -4.95 24.87
C GLU A 32 13.50 -5.96 25.03
N PRO A 33 12.26 -5.50 25.25
CA PRO A 33 11.10 -6.38 25.20
C PRO A 33 10.91 -6.89 23.77
N PHE A 34 10.85 -8.22 23.59
CA PHE A 34 10.54 -8.83 22.30
C PHE A 34 9.03 -8.82 22.08
N VAL A 35 8.51 -7.68 21.62
CA VAL A 35 7.08 -7.51 21.30
C VAL A 35 6.83 -7.97 19.87
N ARG A 36 5.97 -8.99 19.71
CA ARG A 36 5.34 -9.30 18.42
C ARG A 36 4.10 -8.43 18.29
N GLY A 37 4.33 -7.20 17.83
CA GLY A 37 3.25 -6.25 17.56
C GLY A 37 2.37 -6.70 16.40
N LYS A 38 1.25 -5.99 16.20
CA LYS A 38 0.42 -6.17 15.02
C LYS A 38 1.13 -5.61 13.79
N HIS A 39 0.92 -6.27 12.66
CA HIS A 39 1.33 -5.78 11.35
C HIS A 39 0.15 -5.07 10.72
N TYR A 40 0.37 -3.89 10.16
CA TYR A 40 -0.61 -3.16 9.40
C TYR A 40 -0.09 -2.94 7.97
N THR A 41 -0.93 -3.20 6.99
CA THR A 41 -0.68 -2.79 5.60
C THR A 41 -1.52 -1.55 5.29
N ILE A 42 -0.91 -0.55 4.69
CA ILE A 42 -1.52 0.69 4.26
C ILE A 42 -1.53 0.68 2.72
N LEU A 43 -2.71 0.90 2.14
CA LEU A 43 -2.92 1.06 0.71
C LEU A 43 -3.40 2.49 0.42
N PRO A 44 -2.50 3.38 -0.05
CA PRO A 44 -2.84 4.72 -0.46
C PRO A 44 -3.12 4.80 -1.97
N LEU A 45 -4.16 5.56 -2.33
CA LEU A 45 -4.41 6.02 -3.69
C LEU A 45 -4.00 7.49 -3.80
N LEU A 46 -2.98 7.74 -4.61
CA LEU A 46 -2.34 9.03 -4.79
C LEU A 46 -2.54 9.54 -6.21
N SER A 47 -2.74 10.85 -6.35
CA SER A 47 -2.66 11.59 -7.61
C SER A 47 -1.49 12.57 -7.54
N ILE A 48 -1.11 13.14 -8.69
CA ILE A 48 -0.16 14.28 -8.74
C ILE A 48 -0.65 15.45 -7.89
N ASP A 49 -1.98 15.65 -7.85
CA ASP A 49 -2.62 16.74 -7.12
C ASP A 49 -2.71 16.48 -5.61
N GLY A 50 -2.36 15.27 -5.15
CA GLY A 50 -2.32 14.90 -3.74
C GLY A 50 -3.02 13.58 -3.41
N TYR A 51 -3.46 13.48 -2.16
CA TYR A 51 -4.00 12.26 -1.57
C TYR A 51 -5.48 12.07 -1.91
N LEU A 52 -5.88 10.91 -2.46
CA LEU A 52 -7.28 10.64 -2.78
C LEU A 52 -7.96 9.75 -1.72
N ALA A 53 -7.38 8.58 -1.42
CA ALA A 53 -7.99 7.61 -0.51
C ALA A 53 -6.95 6.75 0.22
N CYS A 54 -7.22 6.35 1.47
CA CYS A 54 -6.37 5.48 2.29
C CYS A 54 -7.20 4.35 2.85
N GLU A 55 -6.71 3.13 2.72
CA GLU A 55 -7.25 2.01 3.48
C GLU A 55 -6.14 1.30 4.25
N VAL A 56 -6.42 1.00 5.51
CA VAL A 56 -5.47 0.34 6.42
C VAL A 56 -6.05 -1.01 6.81
N PHE A 57 -5.26 -2.05 6.58
CA PHE A 57 -5.61 -3.44 6.88
C PHE A 57 -4.71 -3.97 7.99
N GLU A 58 -5.26 -4.76 8.91
CA GLU A 58 -4.46 -5.53 9.85
C GLU A 58 -3.99 -6.82 9.16
N GLY A 59 -2.68 -7.05 9.12
CA GLY A 59 -2.04 -8.19 8.42
C GLY A 59 -1.62 -7.86 6.99
N SER A 60 -1.40 -8.92 6.18
CA SER A 60 -1.05 -8.81 4.77
C SER A 60 -2.29 -8.65 3.89
N VAL A 61 -2.16 -7.89 2.81
CA VAL A 61 -3.22 -7.74 1.81
C VAL A 61 -3.27 -8.96 0.89
N THR A 62 -4.48 -9.43 0.60
CA THR A 62 -4.73 -10.50 -0.38
C THR A 62 -5.28 -9.91 -1.69
N GLY A 63 -5.16 -10.62 -2.81
CA GLY A 63 -5.70 -10.15 -4.10
C GLY A 63 -7.17 -9.73 -4.05
N LYS A 64 -8.02 -10.47 -3.33
CA LYS A 64 -9.45 -10.10 -3.14
C LYS A 64 -9.64 -8.81 -2.36
N MET A 65 -8.80 -8.54 -1.36
CA MET A 65 -8.84 -7.28 -0.60
C MET A 65 -8.42 -6.12 -1.52
N PHE A 66 -7.42 -6.35 -2.37
CA PHE A 66 -6.98 -5.37 -3.35
C PHE A 66 -8.04 -5.09 -4.42
N GLU A 67 -8.69 -6.12 -4.98
CA GLU A 67 -9.82 -5.95 -5.89
C GLU A 67 -10.94 -5.10 -5.27
N LYS A 68 -11.29 -5.38 -4.01
CA LYS A 68 -12.29 -4.60 -3.27
C LYS A 68 -11.85 -3.15 -3.07
N PHE A 69 -10.58 -2.91 -2.79
CA PHE A 69 -9.99 -1.58 -2.69
C PHE A 69 -10.14 -0.80 -4.01
N LEU A 70 -9.84 -1.44 -5.15
CA LEU A 70 -10.02 -0.81 -6.47
C LEU A 70 -11.48 -0.46 -6.76
N LEU A 71 -12.41 -1.37 -6.48
CA LEU A 71 -13.84 -1.10 -6.66
C LEU A 71 -14.32 0.07 -5.78
N THR A 72 -13.81 0.13 -4.55
CA THR A 72 -14.27 1.11 -3.55
C THR A 72 -13.69 2.51 -3.78
N HIS A 73 -12.44 2.61 -4.23
CA HIS A 73 -11.71 3.89 -4.30
C HIS A 73 -11.34 4.33 -5.71
N VAL A 74 -11.24 3.42 -6.67
CA VAL A 74 -10.89 3.76 -8.07
C VAL A 74 -12.14 3.83 -8.95
N VAL A 75 -13.05 2.86 -8.83
CA VAL A 75 -14.28 2.82 -9.62
C VAL A 75 -15.38 3.70 -9.02
N CYS A 76 -15.50 3.73 -7.68
CA CYS A 76 -16.60 4.42 -7.02
C CYS A 76 -16.53 5.96 -7.21
N PRO A 77 -17.57 6.59 -7.77
CA PRO A 77 -17.63 8.05 -7.98
C PRO A 77 -17.56 8.89 -6.70
N CYS A 78 -17.78 8.27 -5.54
CA CYS A 78 -17.89 8.94 -4.25
C CYS A 78 -16.54 9.26 -3.61
N HIS A 79 -15.47 8.55 -3.97
CA HIS A 79 -14.18 8.61 -3.26
C HIS A 79 -13.01 9.12 -4.11
N ALA A 80 -13.14 9.08 -5.44
CA ALA A 80 -12.17 9.67 -6.36
C ALA A 80 -12.87 10.60 -7.36
N PRO A 81 -12.21 11.68 -7.82
CA PRO A 81 -12.71 12.41 -8.98
C PRO A 81 -12.83 11.41 -10.13
N VAL A 82 -14.06 11.19 -10.58
CA VAL A 82 -14.43 10.20 -11.61
C VAL A 82 -13.31 10.10 -12.65
N PRO A 83 -12.74 8.91 -12.88
CA PRO A 83 -11.63 8.76 -13.81
C PRO A 83 -12.03 9.38 -15.14
N ARG A 84 -11.32 10.45 -15.51
CA ARG A 84 -11.51 11.10 -16.80
C ARG A 84 -11.06 10.12 -17.88
N PRO A 85 -11.64 10.17 -19.09
CA PRO A 85 -11.07 9.48 -20.24
C PRO A 85 -9.55 9.73 -20.29
N CYS A 86 -8.75 8.66 -20.48
CA CYS A 86 -7.28 8.68 -20.44
C CYS A 86 -6.64 8.82 -19.05
N SER A 87 -7.29 8.30 -18.00
CA SER A 87 -6.64 8.15 -16.70
C SER A 87 -5.83 6.84 -16.64
N VAL A 88 -4.65 6.91 -16.02
CA VAL A 88 -3.68 5.81 -15.98
C VAL A 88 -3.45 5.42 -14.53
N LEU A 89 -3.64 4.15 -14.21
CA LEU A 89 -3.26 3.59 -12.90
C LEU A 89 -1.87 2.98 -13.00
N VAL A 90 -0.98 3.44 -12.12
CA VAL A 90 0.39 2.97 -11.99
C VAL A 90 0.47 2.08 -10.75
N LEU A 91 0.90 0.85 -10.98
CA LEU A 91 1.07 -0.21 -9.97
C LEU A 91 2.50 -0.71 -9.99
N ASP A 92 2.98 -1.23 -8.86
CA ASP A 92 4.20 -2.03 -8.83
C ASP A 92 3.94 -3.44 -9.41
N ASN A 93 5.01 -4.19 -9.66
CA ASN A 93 4.94 -5.53 -10.25
C ASN A 93 4.70 -6.61 -9.19
N CYS A 94 3.75 -6.40 -8.29
CA CYS A 94 3.40 -7.38 -7.26
C CYS A 94 2.45 -8.45 -7.80
N ALA A 95 2.63 -9.71 -7.37
CA ALA A 95 1.81 -10.84 -7.83
C ALA A 95 0.30 -10.64 -7.60
N ILE A 96 -0.09 -9.89 -6.56
CA ILE A 96 -1.49 -9.58 -6.25
C ILE A 96 -2.15 -8.66 -7.30
N HIS A 97 -1.36 -7.92 -8.09
CA HIS A 97 -1.84 -7.02 -9.14
C HIS A 97 -2.10 -7.75 -10.47
N HIS A 98 -1.58 -8.96 -10.64
CA HIS A 98 -1.72 -9.76 -11.87
C HIS A 98 -3.01 -10.59 -11.92
N GLY A 99 -3.91 -10.42 -10.96
CA GLY A 99 -5.20 -11.11 -10.97
C GLY A 99 -6.01 -10.72 -12.22
N PRO A 100 -6.65 -11.67 -12.93
CA PRO A 100 -7.45 -11.35 -14.12
C PRO A 100 -8.54 -10.32 -13.81
N ALA A 101 -9.15 -10.41 -12.63
CA ALA A 101 -10.15 -9.47 -12.15
C ALA A 101 -9.64 -8.02 -12.00
N VAL A 102 -8.37 -7.83 -11.64
CA VAL A 102 -7.77 -6.49 -11.47
C VAL A 102 -7.80 -5.73 -12.80
N ARG A 103 -7.41 -6.40 -13.88
CA ARG A 103 -7.41 -5.80 -15.21
C ARG A 103 -8.82 -5.49 -15.69
N ASP A 104 -9.76 -6.40 -15.48
CA ASP A 104 -11.17 -6.22 -15.85
C ASP A 104 -11.79 -5.03 -15.12
N ILE A 105 -11.48 -4.84 -13.82
CA ILE A 105 -11.94 -3.69 -13.03
C ILE A 105 -11.35 -2.38 -13.57
N ILE A 106 -10.05 -2.34 -13.88
CA ILE A 106 -9.37 -1.11 -14.33
C ILE A 106 -9.81 -0.72 -15.75
N GLU A 107 -9.72 -1.65 -16.71
CA GLU A 107 -10.00 -1.38 -18.12
C GLU A 107 -11.51 -1.35 -18.41
N GLY A 108 -12.29 -2.22 -17.77
CA GLY A 108 -13.72 -2.36 -18.00
C GLY A 108 -14.58 -1.40 -17.19
N GLU A 109 -14.45 -1.41 -15.85
CA GLU A 109 -15.31 -0.63 -14.97
C GLU A 109 -14.82 0.81 -14.78
N ALA A 110 -13.53 1.01 -14.54
CA ALA A 110 -12.97 2.35 -14.35
C ALA A 110 -12.69 3.09 -15.68
N GLY A 111 -12.66 2.38 -16.82
CA GLY A 111 -12.31 2.96 -18.12
C GLY A 111 -10.89 3.54 -18.17
N MET A 112 -9.99 2.98 -17.35
CA MET A 112 -8.61 3.42 -17.19
C MET A 112 -7.66 2.47 -17.92
N SER A 113 -6.49 2.96 -18.30
CA SER A 113 -5.39 2.08 -18.73
C SER A 113 -4.51 1.76 -17.53
N CYS A 114 -4.27 0.48 -17.25
CA CYS A 114 -3.11 0.09 -16.45
C CYS A 114 -1.86 0.10 -17.34
N LEU A 115 -0.72 0.53 -16.81
CA LEU A 115 0.56 0.31 -17.50
C LEU A 115 1.05 -1.11 -17.19
N PRO A 116 1.01 -2.04 -18.16
CA PRO A 116 1.69 -3.32 -17.99
C PRO A 116 3.20 -3.10 -18.10
N LYS A 117 3.95 -3.91 -17.36
CA LYS A 117 5.35 -4.20 -17.71
C LYS A 117 5.44 -5.65 -18.17
#